data_AF-A0A838QGV2-F1
#
_entry.id   AF-A0A838QGV2-F1
#
_cell.length_a   1.000
_cell.length_b   1.000
_cell.length_c   1.000
_cell.angle_alpha   90.00
_cell.angle_beta   90.00
_cell.angle_gamma   90.00
#
_symmetry.space_group_name_H-M   'P 1'
#
loop_
_entity.id
_entity.type
_entity.pdbx_description
1 polymer ?
#
loop_
_entity_poly.entity_id
_entity_poly.type
_entity_poly.pdbx_seq_one_letter_code
_entity_poly.pdbx_strand_id
1 'polypeptide(L)'
;MSEFTLGGYMQKHDRAAAFGGSDGQAYSVAIYVEDEPDVRGLYGAALLFVRWSPGGDRPLGHVETETLAWGRTPAEAESRLTALSLYDVKAALDEAIVRAPQSW
;
A
#
# COMPACT_ATOMS: atom_id res chain seq x y z
N MET A 1 10.86 4.99 15.24
CA MET A 1 9.94 5.19 14.10
C MET A 1 8.72 5.95 14.60
N SER A 2 8.18 6.87 13.81
CA SER A 2 7.00 7.64 14.17
C SER A 2 5.73 6.87 13.78
N GLU A 3 4.73 6.84 14.64
CA GLU A 3 3.42 6.21 14.34
C GLU A 3 2.71 6.82 13.13
N PHE A 4 3.14 8.01 12.69
CA PHE A 4 2.60 8.68 11.51
C PHE A 4 3.11 8.11 10.19
N THR A 5 4.00 7.11 10.22
CA THR A 5 4.47 6.36 9.05
C THR A 5 3.77 5.01 8.95
N LEU A 6 3.70 4.44 7.74
CA LEU A 6 3.11 3.13 7.52
C LEU A 6 3.79 2.05 8.37
N GLY A 7 5.12 1.98 8.32
CA GLY A 7 5.89 1.03 9.12
C GLY A 7 5.75 1.24 10.62
N GLY A 8 5.74 2.51 11.07
CA GLY A 8 5.55 2.84 12.48
C GLY A 8 4.18 2.44 13.00
N TYR A 9 3.12 2.64 12.20
CA TYR A 9 1.78 2.18 12.53
C TYR A 9 1.72 0.66 12.66
N MET A 10 2.18 -0.07 11.63
CA MET A 10 2.14 -1.54 11.59
C MET A 10 2.92 -2.15 12.76
N GLN A 11 4.11 -1.63 13.05
CA GLN A 11 4.92 -2.07 14.19
C GLN A 11 4.20 -1.89 15.54
N LYS A 12 3.51 -0.76 15.74
CA LYS A 12 2.85 -0.51 17.02
C LYS A 12 1.56 -1.31 17.18
N HIS A 13 0.78 -1.45 16.12
CA HIS A 13 -0.57 -2.00 16.18
C HIS A 13 -0.66 -3.48 15.83
N ASP A 14 0.43 -4.07 15.33
CA ASP A 14 0.51 -5.48 14.92
C ASP A 14 -0.61 -5.89 13.94
N ARG A 15 -0.96 -4.95 13.05
CA ARG A 15 -1.99 -5.13 12.01
C ARG A 15 -1.78 -4.18 10.84
N ALA A 16 -2.40 -4.51 9.72
CA ALA A 16 -2.47 -3.62 8.56
C ALA A 16 -3.15 -2.29 8.91
N ALA A 17 -2.62 -1.19 8.36
CA ALA A 17 -3.32 0.09 8.36
C ALA A 17 -4.56 0.00 7.46
N ALA A 18 -5.63 0.69 7.87
CA ALA A 18 -6.89 0.72 7.13
C ALA A 18 -7.28 2.16 6.80
N PHE A 19 -7.89 2.34 5.63
CA PHE A 19 -8.23 3.63 5.04
C PHE A 19 -9.62 3.57 4.42
N GLY A 20 -10.36 4.68 4.48
CA GLY A 20 -11.52 4.88 3.62
C GLY A 20 -11.07 5.36 2.25
N GLY A 21 -11.49 4.71 1.16
CA GLY A 21 -11.24 5.16 -0.20
C GLY A 21 -12.09 6.37 -0.58
N SER A 22 -11.68 7.10 -1.60
CA SER A 22 -12.47 8.17 -2.23
C SER A 22 -13.79 7.68 -2.85
N ASP A 23 -13.93 6.38 -3.08
CA ASP A 23 -15.13 5.66 -3.52
C ASP A 23 -16.09 5.28 -2.36
N GLY A 24 -15.75 5.64 -1.12
CA GLY A 24 -16.53 5.33 0.08
C GLY A 24 -16.36 3.90 0.62
N GLN A 25 -15.43 3.11 0.07
CA GLN A 25 -15.20 1.73 0.50
C GLN A 25 -14.06 1.64 1.53
N ALA A 26 -14.04 0.57 2.33
CA ALA A 26 -12.97 0.32 3.29
C ALA A 26 -11.84 -0.49 2.65
N TYR A 27 -10.59 -0.06 2.89
CA TYR A 27 -9.39 -0.71 2.38
C TYR A 27 -8.40 -1.00 3.50
N SER A 28 -7.71 -2.15 3.43
CA SER A 28 -6.49 -2.41 4.19
C SER A 28 -5.29 -2.41 3.26
N VAL A 29 -4.15 -1.89 3.73
CA VAL A 29 -2.92 -1.84 2.92
C VAL A 29 -1.99 -3.03 3.22
N ALA A 30 -1.39 -3.56 2.17
CA ALA A 30 -0.27 -4.48 2.20
C ALA A 30 0.90 -3.89 1.38
N ILE A 31 2.10 -4.36 1.69
CA ILE A 31 3.33 -3.98 1.00
C ILE A 31 3.66 -5.09 0.01
N TYR A 32 3.90 -4.71 -1.24
CA TYR A 32 4.41 -5.59 -2.27
C TYR A 32 5.81 -5.11 -2.68
N VAL A 33 6.76 -6.04 -2.76
CA VAL A 33 8.11 -5.79 -3.27
C VAL A 33 8.36 -6.84 -4.34
N GLU A 34 8.88 -6.41 -5.48
CA GLU A 34 9.23 -7.32 -6.57
C GLU A 34 10.26 -8.36 -6.10
N ASP A 35 10.11 -9.61 -6.54
CA ASP A 35 11.03 -10.70 -6.20
C ASP A 35 12.38 -10.59 -6.93
N GLU A 36 12.38 -9.94 -8.10
CA GLU A 36 13.56 -9.76 -8.95
C GLU A 36 13.82 -8.27 -9.22
N PRO A 37 15.09 -7.85 -9.36
CA PRO A 37 15.41 -6.48 -9.71
C PRO A 37 15.15 -6.21 -11.20
N ASP A 38 14.85 -4.96 -11.53
CA ASP A 38 14.71 -4.51 -12.90
C ASP A 38 16.06 -4.46 -13.66
N VAL A 39 16.02 -3.99 -14.92
CA VAL A 39 17.21 -3.86 -15.78
C VAL A 39 18.29 -2.90 -15.24
N ARG A 40 17.96 -2.08 -14.23
CA ARG A 40 18.89 -1.17 -13.54
C ARG A 40 19.48 -1.82 -12.28
N GLY A 41 19.06 -3.03 -11.93
CA GLY A 41 19.42 -3.72 -10.70
C GLY A 41 18.64 -3.21 -9.48
N LEU A 42 17.44 -2.65 -9.66
CA LEU A 42 16.62 -2.10 -8.59
C LEU A 42 15.34 -2.90 -8.37
N TYR A 43 15.01 -3.15 -7.10
CA TYR A 43 13.76 -3.74 -6.66
C TYR A 43 12.71 -2.65 -6.50
N GLY A 44 11.55 -2.84 -7.14
CA GLY A 44 10.40 -1.96 -6.98
C GLY A 44 9.55 -2.37 -5.78
N ALA A 45 8.95 -1.40 -5.09
CA ALA A 45 7.95 -1.63 -4.07
C ALA A 45 6.68 -0.78 -4.33
N ALA A 46 5.52 -1.40 -4.16
CA ALA A 46 4.20 -0.84 -4.38
C ALA A 46 3.27 -1.14 -3.19
N LEU A 47 2.15 -0.42 -3.12
CA LEU A 47 1.10 -0.65 -2.13
C LEU A 47 -0.06 -1.39 -2.77
N LEU A 48 -0.47 -2.48 -2.13
CA LEU A 48 -1.66 -3.24 -2.48
C LEU A 48 -2.78 -2.89 -1.49
N PHE A 49 -3.90 -2.38 -1.98
CA PHE A 49 -5.06 -2.03 -1.16
C PHE A 49 -6.18 -3.03 -1.37
N VAL A 50 -6.45 -3.85 -0.36
CA VAL A 50 -7.56 -4.82 -0.38
C VAL A 50 -8.84 -4.13 0.03
N ARG A 51 -9.85 -4.15 -0.85
CA ARG A 51 -11.19 -3.63 -0.58
C ARG A 51 -12.01 -4.64 0.21
N TRP A 52 -12.73 -4.18 1.22
CA TRP A 52 -13.57 -5.01 2.06
C TRP A 52 -15.06 -4.78 1.80
N SER A 53 -15.86 -5.81 2.06
CA SER A 53 -17.32 -5.68 2.15
C SER A 53 -17.71 -4.65 3.21
N PRO A 54 -18.94 -4.08 3.14
CA PRO A 54 -19.43 -3.18 4.20
C PRO A 54 -19.42 -3.82 5.60
N GLY A 55 -19.56 -5.15 5.68
CA GLY A 55 -19.45 -5.91 6.93
C GLY A 55 -18.02 -6.19 7.39
N GLY A 56 -17.00 -5.90 6.58
CA GLY A 56 -15.59 -6.17 6.88
C GLY A 56 -15.23 -7.66 6.91
N ASP A 57 -16.12 -8.53 6.42
CA ASP A 57 -16.04 -9.99 6.59
C ASP A 57 -15.42 -10.72 5.39
N ARG A 58 -15.32 -10.06 4.23
CA ARG A 58 -14.72 -10.63 3.02
C ARG A 58 -14.05 -9.59 2.11
N PRO A 59 -12.98 -9.95 1.41
CA PRO A 59 -12.40 -9.11 0.37
C PRO A 59 -13.33 -9.07 -0.85
N LEU A 60 -13.47 -7.90 -1.46
CA LEU A 60 -14.29 -7.66 -2.66
C LEU A 60 -13.46 -7.29 -3.90
N GLY A 61 -12.15 -7.22 -3.78
CA GLY A 61 -11.25 -6.78 -4.83
C GLY A 61 -10.03 -6.06 -4.24
N HIS A 62 -9.19 -5.51 -5.11
CA HIS A 62 -8.06 -4.69 -4.71
C HIS A 62 -7.78 -3.63 -5.77
N VAL A 63 -7.10 -2.58 -5.35
CA VAL A 63 -6.39 -1.66 -6.25
C VAL A 63 -4.91 -1.65 -5.84
N GLU A 64 -4.05 -1.39 -6.81
CA GLU A 64 -2.61 -1.36 -6.61
C GLU A 64 -2.05 -0.03 -7.11
N THR A 65 -1.02 0.47 -6.43
CA THR A 65 -0.27 1.63 -6.91
C THR A 65 0.70 1.21 -8.01
N GLU A 66 1.23 2.17 -8.76
CA GLU A 66 2.51 1.93 -9.42
C GLU A 66 3.63 1.73 -8.38
N THR A 67 4.83 1.42 -8.85
CA THR A 67 6.03 1.40 -8.00
C THR A 67 6.27 2.77 -7.37
N LEU A 68 6.16 2.86 -6.04
CA LEU A 68 6.34 4.10 -5.28
C LEU A 68 7.75 4.23 -4.70
N ALA A 69 8.44 3.12 -4.48
CA ALA A 69 9.79 3.11 -3.95
C ALA A 69 10.68 2.12 -4.71
N TRP A 70 11.98 2.43 -4.77
CA TRP A 70 13.00 1.59 -5.39
C TRP A 70 14.15 1.37 -4.41
N GLY A 71 14.72 0.17 -4.37
CA GLY A 71 15.88 -0.16 -3.53
C GLY A 71 16.88 -1.05 -4.27
N ARG A 72 18.14 -1.10 -3.81
CA ARG A 72 19.14 -2.05 -4.33
C ARG A 72 18.95 -3.46 -3.77
N THR A 73 18.14 -3.58 -2.72
CA THR A 73 17.69 -4.84 -2.15
C THR A 73 16.18 -4.77 -1.89
N PRO A 74 15.48 -5.91 -1.75
CA PRO A 74 14.07 -5.91 -1.37
C PRO A 74 13.82 -5.15 -0.06
N ALA A 75 14.66 -5.40 0.96
CA ALA A 75 14.57 -4.75 2.26
C ALA A 75 14.77 -3.22 2.19
N GLU A 76 15.62 -2.73 1.28
CA GLU A 76 15.78 -1.29 1.08
C GLU A 76 14.54 -0.68 0.43
N ALA A 77 13.95 -1.36 -0.56
CA ALA A 77 12.73 -0.91 -1.21
C ALA A 77 11.55 -0.86 -0.21
N GLU A 78 11.38 -1.92 0.58
CA GLU A 78 10.41 -1.99 1.67
C GLU A 78 10.64 -0.90 2.73
N SER A 79 11.88 -0.70 3.18
CA SER A 79 12.21 0.33 4.18
C SER A 79 11.85 1.73 3.68
N ARG A 80 11.99 2.01 2.38
CA ARG A 80 11.62 3.28 1.79
C ARG A 80 10.11 3.43 1.68
N LEU A 81 9.41 2.37 1.32
CA LEU A 81 7.94 2.37 1.25
C LEU A 81 7.29 2.51 2.62
N THR A 82 7.81 1.83 3.64
CA THR A 82 7.32 1.91 5.02
C THR A 82 7.56 3.28 5.68
N ALA A 83 8.47 4.08 5.13
CA ALA A 83 8.73 5.44 5.59
C ALA A 83 7.67 6.46 5.12
N LEU A 84 6.79 6.09 4.18
CA LEU A 84 5.67 6.93 3.76
C LEU A 84 4.78 7.29 4.94
N SER A 85 4.31 8.54 4.98
CA SER A 85 3.34 8.93 5.99
C SER A 85 1.99 8.27 5.72
N LEU A 86 1.15 8.12 6.74
CA LEU A 86 -0.22 7.63 6.55
C LEU A 86 -1.05 8.54 5.63
N TYR A 87 -0.68 9.82 5.52
CA TYR A 87 -1.28 10.75 4.57
C TYR A 87 -0.87 10.45 3.12
N ASP A 88 0.41 10.16 2.88
CA ASP A 88 0.90 9.77 1.56
C ASP A 88 0.30 8.45 1.10
N VAL A 89 0.18 7.47 2.02
CA VAL A 89 -0.50 6.19 1.75
C VAL A 89 -1.95 6.40 1.38
N LYS A 90 -2.67 7.29 2.08
CA LYS A 90 -4.05 7.64 1.76
C LYS A 90 -4.18 8.30 0.37
N ALA A 91 -3.27 9.21 0.04
CA ALA A 91 -3.25 9.85 -1.28
C ALA A 91 -3.00 8.82 -2.39
N ALA A 92 -2.06 7.88 -2.17
CA ALA A 92 -1.78 6.81 -3.11
C ALA A 92 -2.97 5.87 -3.33
N LEU A 93 -3.75 5.56 -2.28
CA LEU A 93 -5.02 4.83 -2.42
C LEU A 93 -5.99 5.56 -3.33
N ASP A 94 -6.22 6.85 -3.08
CA ASP A 94 -7.19 7.63 -3.87
C ASP A 94 -6.78 7.73 -5.34
N GLU A 95 -5.48 7.87 -5.61
CA GLU A 95 -4.95 7.84 -6.97
C GLU A 95 -5.15 6.47 -7.64
N ALA A 96 -4.89 5.37 -6.92
CA ALA A 96 -5.09 4.02 -7.42
C ALA A 96 -6.56 3.75 -7.78
N ILE A 97 -7.50 4.24 -6.96
CA ILE A 97 -8.95 4.16 -7.23
C ILE A 97 -9.30 4.91 -8.51
N VAL A 98 -8.77 6.12 -8.73
CA VAL A 98 -9.04 6.93 -9.92
C VAL A 98 -8.49 6.27 -11.19
N ARG A 99 -7.32 5.63 -11.09
CA ARG A 99 -6.62 5.00 -12.22
C ARG A 99 -7.24 3.68 -12.64
N ALA A 100 -7.70 2.90 -11.66
CA ALA A 100 -8.36 1.62 -11.89
C ALA A 100 -9.73 1.62 -11.22
N PRO A 101 -10.70 2.42 -11.70
CA PRO A 101 -12.07 2.40 -11.20
C PRO A 101 -12.72 1.13 -11.74
N GLN A 102 -12.34 -0.04 -11.20
CA GLN A 102 -12.86 -1.28 -11.77
C GLN A 102 -14.37 -1.35 -11.54
N SER A 103 -15.08 -1.86 -12.53
CA SER A 103 -16.49 -2.21 -12.43
C SER A 103 -16.62 -3.48 -11.61
N TRP A 104 -16.80 -3.32 -10.30
CA TRP A 104 -17.01 -4.43 -9.39
C TRP A 104 -18.48 -4.63 -9.07
#